data_AF-A0A9D0VHR8-F1
#
_entry.id   AF-A0A9D0VHR8-F1
#
_cell.length_a   1.000
_cell.length_b   1.000
_cell.length_c   1.000
_cell.angle_alpha   90.00
_cell.angle_beta   90.00
_cell.angle_gamma   90.00
#
_symmetry.space_group_name_H-M   'P 1'
#
loop_
_entity.id
_entity.type
_entity.pdbx_description
1 polymer ?
#
loop_
_entity_poly.entity_id
_entity_poly.type
_entity_poly.pdbx_seq_one_letter_code
_entity_poly.pdbx_strand_id
1 'polypeptide(L)'
;MFSYVAFTLTSVPGWAYETDQLTGRDVPLIDSLSTADEIMQGLLDRAVAATNARTRCHTTPERTHEVLARQIHRATARPRYVWARGVLRAPGFTVFSKALERSPADRLAFADREDIFGDLSVWQSLILAVAGPCSTFEVDQIRTGSDKFDHFLGLGYTYWRLSRAGQDPDRAKRYGVATERSFFGLLTSKTFSWADLRANWDGYLFYQGLLSDDSTLTLDAGGCVARVAPFSWARWIDPGWDEVLNPPTFTRLVERGVIAHLEAHRDELCASRARWDPVGLREAVIGSLEPGPEWVVGPTPGRRDPFQLGTLCAPSAPALSPHPLRPRKEIRLQRRAQRGRGSGAPLP
;
A
#
# COMPACT_ATOMS: atom_id res chain seq x y z
N MET A 1 14.18 35.86 22.72
CA MET A 1 15.15 34.82 22.33
C MET A 1 14.37 33.62 21.82
N PHE A 2 13.92 33.67 20.55
CA PHE A 2 13.20 32.58 19.90
C PHE A 2 14.20 31.80 19.05
N SER A 3 14.64 30.65 19.55
CA SER A 3 15.48 29.73 18.78
C SER A 3 14.62 29.06 17.71
N TYR A 4 14.78 29.51 16.47
CA TYR A 4 14.35 28.77 15.29
C TYR A 4 15.21 27.50 15.16
N VAL A 5 14.63 26.35 15.44
CA VAL A 5 15.21 25.06 15.04
C VAL A 5 15.02 24.96 13.52
N ALA A 6 16.05 25.32 12.78
CA ALA A 6 16.11 25.08 11.34
C ALA A 6 16.20 23.57 11.10
N PHE A 7 15.08 22.93 10.76
CA PHE A 7 15.09 21.62 10.14
C PHE A 7 15.81 21.77 8.79
N THR A 8 17.05 21.30 8.73
CA THR A 8 17.73 21.11 7.45
C THR A 8 16.97 20.03 6.69
N LEU A 9 16.20 20.47 5.68
CA LEU A 9 15.60 19.63 4.65
C LEU A 9 16.72 18.93 3.89
N THR A 10 17.23 17.82 4.44
CA THR A 10 17.96 16.85 3.65
C THR A 10 17.00 16.34 2.58
N SER A 11 17.41 16.50 1.31
CA SER A 11 16.73 16.03 0.10
C SER A 11 15.94 14.75 0.34
N VAL A 12 14.61 14.84 0.33
CA VAL A 12 13.73 13.68 0.46
C VAL A 12 13.62 13.03 -0.92
N PRO A 13 14.23 11.87 -1.19
CA PRO A 13 14.28 11.30 -2.52
C PRO A 13 13.28 10.13 -2.61
N GLY A 14 12.24 10.27 -3.44
CA GLY A 14 11.29 9.21 -3.76
C GLY A 14 9.87 9.74 -3.71
N TRP A 15 9.28 9.97 -4.88
CA TRP A 15 7.83 10.10 -4.98
C TRP A 15 7.31 8.66 -5.06
N ALA A 16 6.93 8.09 -3.93
CA ALA A 16 6.25 6.81 -3.95
C ALA A 16 4.85 7.04 -4.53
N TYR A 17 4.57 6.41 -5.65
CA TYR A 17 3.23 6.38 -6.25
C TYR A 17 2.46 5.22 -5.64
N GLU A 18 1.15 5.36 -5.44
CA GLU A 18 0.29 4.26 -5.00
C GLU A 18 0.34 3.09 -5.99
N THR A 19 -0.19 1.94 -5.59
CA THR A 19 -0.32 0.75 -6.45
C THR A 19 -1.77 0.35 -6.61
N ASP A 20 -2.04 -0.49 -7.61
CA ASP A 20 -3.32 -1.17 -7.78
C ASP A 20 -3.04 -2.67 -7.92
N GLN A 21 -3.43 -3.44 -6.90
CA GLN A 21 -3.35 -4.90 -6.91
C GLN A 21 -4.74 -5.55 -7.02
N LEU A 22 -5.80 -4.76 -7.27
CA LEU A 22 -7.16 -5.22 -7.43
C LEU A 22 -7.51 -5.42 -8.91
N THR A 23 -7.24 -4.43 -9.75
CA THR A 23 -7.47 -4.55 -11.20
C THR A 23 -6.58 -5.63 -11.80
N GLY A 24 -7.19 -6.52 -12.60
CA GLY A 24 -6.46 -7.62 -13.25
C GLY A 24 -5.87 -8.65 -12.29
N ARG A 25 -6.37 -8.74 -11.04
CA ARG A 25 -5.81 -9.65 -10.04
C ARG A 25 -5.91 -11.13 -10.41
N ASP A 26 -6.90 -11.50 -11.22
CA ASP A 26 -7.04 -12.86 -11.78
C ASP A 26 -6.15 -13.12 -13.01
N VAL A 27 -5.50 -12.09 -13.56
CA VAL A 27 -4.52 -12.26 -14.64
C VAL A 27 -3.30 -12.96 -14.03
N PRO A 28 -2.96 -14.18 -14.47
CA PRO A 28 -1.78 -14.87 -13.96
C PRO A 28 -0.53 -14.08 -14.35
N LEU A 29 0.33 -13.81 -13.38
CA LEU A 29 1.65 -13.23 -13.61
C LEU A 29 2.70 -14.29 -13.36
N ILE A 30 3.79 -14.26 -14.13
CA ILE A 30 4.97 -15.07 -13.80
C ILE A 30 5.62 -14.50 -12.54
N ASP A 31 5.83 -15.37 -11.54
CA ASP A 31 6.52 -15.00 -10.32
C ASP A 31 7.93 -14.45 -10.61
N SER A 32 8.17 -13.23 -10.15
CA SER A 32 9.35 -12.43 -10.43
C SER A 32 10.42 -12.51 -9.34
N LEU A 33 10.30 -13.42 -8.37
CA LEU A 33 11.24 -13.58 -7.25
C LEU A 33 12.69 -13.74 -7.72
N SER A 34 12.94 -14.66 -8.66
CA SER A 34 14.29 -14.88 -9.20
C SER A 34 14.88 -13.61 -9.81
N THR A 35 14.10 -12.90 -10.62
CA THR A 35 14.53 -11.65 -11.27
C THR A 35 14.78 -10.54 -10.23
N ALA A 36 13.90 -10.40 -9.25
CA ALA A 36 14.03 -9.42 -8.17
C ALA A 36 15.26 -9.70 -7.29
N ASP A 37 15.52 -10.96 -6.98
CA ASP A 37 16.68 -11.42 -6.21
C ASP A 37 17.98 -11.17 -6.95
N GLU A 38 18.06 -11.49 -8.24
CA GLU A 38 19.23 -11.23 -9.08
C GLU A 38 19.58 -9.73 -9.13
N ILE A 39 18.58 -8.88 -9.35
CA ILE A 39 18.75 -7.42 -9.36
C ILE A 39 19.31 -6.94 -8.00
N MET A 40 18.71 -7.38 -6.90
CA MET A 40 19.10 -6.95 -5.56
C MET A 40 20.50 -7.46 -5.20
N GLN A 41 20.83 -8.70 -5.54
CA GLN A 41 22.16 -9.26 -5.30
C GLN A 41 23.26 -8.45 -5.98
N GLY A 42 23.10 -8.11 -7.27
CA GLY A 42 24.06 -7.27 -7.98
C GLY A 42 24.15 -5.82 -7.47
N LEU A 43 23.10 -5.31 -6.83
CA LEU A 43 23.13 -4.01 -6.14
C LEU A 43 23.88 -4.09 -4.81
N LEU A 44 23.66 -5.16 -4.05
CA LEU A 44 24.35 -5.43 -2.79
C LEU A 44 25.85 -5.66 -3.01
N ASP A 45 26.27 -6.38 -4.05
CA ASP A 45 27.69 -6.59 -4.37
C ASP A 45 28.42 -5.25 -4.59
N ARG A 46 27.77 -4.33 -5.31
CA ARG A 46 28.30 -2.96 -5.50
C ARG A 46 28.39 -2.19 -4.19
N ALA A 47 27.40 -2.33 -3.30
CA ALA A 47 27.40 -1.68 -2.00
C ALA A 47 28.50 -2.24 -1.07
N VAL A 48 28.72 -3.56 -1.08
CA VAL A 48 29.78 -4.23 -0.33
C VAL A 48 31.16 -3.76 -0.82
N ALA A 49 31.41 -3.79 -2.13
CA ALA A 49 32.67 -3.31 -2.71
C ALA A 49 32.93 -1.83 -2.36
N ALA A 50 31.92 -0.97 -2.47
CA ALA A 50 32.03 0.44 -2.10
C ALA A 50 32.25 0.66 -0.59
N THR A 51 31.74 -0.24 0.25
CA THR A 51 31.93 -0.19 1.70
C THR A 51 33.35 -0.57 2.05
N ASN A 52 33.85 -1.71 1.56
CA ASN A 52 35.21 -2.18 1.82
C ASN A 52 36.26 -1.18 1.30
N ALA A 53 36.05 -0.60 0.12
CA ALA A 53 36.94 0.45 -0.40
C ALA A 53 36.97 1.71 0.51
N ARG A 54 35.84 2.04 1.16
CA ARG A 54 35.72 3.23 1.99
C ARG A 54 36.22 3.02 3.42
N THR A 55 35.97 1.85 4.01
CA THR A 55 36.42 1.50 5.36
C THR A 55 37.85 0.98 5.39
N ARG A 56 38.36 0.52 4.23
CA ARG A 56 39.59 -0.25 4.10
C ARG A 56 39.63 -1.48 5.01
N CYS A 57 38.46 -1.97 5.44
CA CYS A 57 38.33 -3.06 6.40
C CYS A 57 39.01 -2.80 7.76
N HIS A 58 39.20 -1.52 8.13
CA HIS A 58 39.94 -1.13 9.34
C HIS A 58 39.11 -0.26 10.30
N THR A 59 37.78 -0.25 10.14
CA THR A 59 36.87 0.50 11.02
C THR A 59 36.15 -0.43 11.99
N THR A 60 35.59 0.12 13.07
CA THR A 60 34.79 -0.66 14.02
C THR A 60 33.54 -1.25 13.34
N PRO A 61 32.98 -2.35 13.86
CA PRO A 61 31.76 -2.95 13.30
C PRO A 61 30.60 -1.97 13.17
N GLU A 62 30.40 -1.10 14.17
CA GLU A 62 29.33 -0.11 14.19
C GLU A 62 29.53 0.91 13.06
N ARG A 63 30.78 1.36 12.86
CA ARG A 63 31.07 2.28 11.77
C ARG A 63 30.93 1.60 10.41
N THR A 64 31.34 0.34 10.29
CA THR A 64 31.17 -0.45 9.07
C THR A 64 29.69 -0.63 8.74
N HIS A 65 28.85 -0.94 9.74
CA HIS A 65 27.39 -1.02 9.61
C HIS A 65 26.80 0.29 9.06
N GLU A 66 27.14 1.43 9.65
CA GLU A 66 26.64 2.72 9.17
C GLU A 66 27.05 3.05 7.73
N VAL A 67 28.30 2.72 7.37
CA VAL A 67 28.82 2.92 6.02
C VAL A 67 28.11 1.99 5.05
N LEU A 68 27.95 0.71 5.41
CA LEU A 68 27.29 -0.31 4.62
C LEU A 68 25.84 0.07 4.33
N ALA A 69 25.05 0.38 5.37
CA ALA A 69 23.66 0.81 5.23
C ALA A 69 23.53 1.99 4.25
N ARG A 70 24.44 2.97 4.35
CA ARG A 70 24.48 4.11 3.42
C ARG A 70 24.85 3.72 1.99
N GLN A 71 25.79 2.79 1.80
CA GLN A 71 26.14 2.34 0.44
C GLN A 71 25.02 1.50 -0.19
N ILE A 72 24.35 0.66 0.59
CA ILE A 72 23.17 -0.08 0.12
C ILE A 72 22.11 0.91 -0.35
N HIS A 73 21.68 1.85 0.50
CA HIS A 73 20.73 2.89 0.11
C HIS A 73 21.17 3.67 -1.14
N ARG A 74 22.47 3.97 -1.29
CA ARG A 74 22.97 4.66 -2.50
C ARG A 74 22.92 3.79 -3.75
N ALA A 75 23.17 2.49 -3.61
CA ALA A 75 23.12 1.55 -4.71
C ALA A 75 21.67 1.31 -5.14
N THR A 76 20.75 1.18 -4.20
CA THR A 76 19.37 0.71 -4.42
C THR A 76 18.33 1.82 -4.49
N ALA A 77 18.39 2.80 -3.59
CA ALA A 77 17.29 3.75 -3.32
C ALA A 77 17.48 5.15 -3.92
N ARG A 78 18.53 5.39 -4.71
CA ARG A 78 18.70 6.69 -5.38
C ARG A 78 17.59 6.92 -6.42
N PRO A 79 16.96 8.10 -6.48
CA PRO A 79 15.94 8.40 -7.48
C PRO A 79 16.50 8.27 -8.89
N ARG A 80 15.68 7.74 -9.79
CA ARG A 80 15.99 7.54 -11.19
C ARG A 80 14.80 7.87 -12.08
N TYR A 81 15.13 8.30 -13.29
CA TYR A 81 14.14 8.58 -14.32
C TYR A 81 13.72 7.32 -15.10
N VAL A 82 12.42 7.04 -15.17
CA VAL A 82 11.81 6.02 -16.04
C VAL A 82 10.93 6.69 -17.09
N TRP A 83 11.56 7.20 -18.16
CA TRP A 83 10.87 7.97 -19.20
C TRP A 83 9.76 7.22 -19.95
N ALA A 84 9.85 5.89 -20.03
CA ALA A 84 8.80 5.05 -20.62
C ALA A 84 7.45 5.17 -19.89
N ARG A 85 7.45 5.70 -18.66
CA ARG A 85 6.25 5.98 -17.87
C ARG A 85 5.73 7.42 -18.09
N GLY A 86 6.31 8.18 -19.00
CA GLY A 86 5.92 9.58 -19.24
C GLY A 86 6.52 10.56 -18.24
N VAL A 87 6.51 11.84 -18.60
CA VAL A 87 7.29 12.91 -17.93
C VAL A 87 6.93 13.07 -16.46
N LEU A 88 5.66 12.89 -16.10
CA LEU A 88 5.16 13.07 -14.74
C LEU A 88 5.42 11.86 -13.83
N ARG A 89 5.63 10.65 -14.37
CA ARG A 89 6.01 9.43 -13.63
C ARG A 89 7.51 9.19 -13.61
N ALA A 90 8.25 9.84 -14.52
CA ALA A 90 9.67 9.61 -14.69
C ALA A 90 10.46 9.71 -13.38
N PRO A 91 10.30 10.72 -12.49
CA PRO A 91 11.21 10.91 -11.36
C PRO A 91 10.97 10.04 -10.11
N GLY A 92 9.94 9.20 -10.05
CA GLY A 92 9.54 8.55 -8.79
C GLY A 92 10.25 7.24 -8.42
N PHE A 93 10.90 6.58 -9.36
CA PHE A 93 11.45 5.24 -9.12
C PHE A 93 12.84 5.27 -8.49
N THR A 94 13.15 4.32 -7.62
CA THR A 94 14.55 4.09 -7.19
C THR A 94 15.36 3.28 -8.21
N VAL A 95 16.65 3.04 -7.94
CA VAL A 95 17.52 2.22 -8.81
C VAL A 95 16.98 0.80 -8.94
N PHE A 96 16.53 0.21 -7.83
CA PHE A 96 15.96 -1.14 -7.83
C PHE A 96 14.67 -1.19 -8.65
N SER A 97 13.69 -0.36 -8.32
CA SER A 97 12.38 -0.39 -8.98
C SER A 97 12.47 -0.06 -10.47
N LYS A 98 13.37 0.86 -10.86
CA LYS A 98 13.68 1.08 -12.28
C LYS A 98 14.27 -0.15 -12.97
N ALA A 99 15.15 -0.90 -12.29
CA ALA A 99 15.73 -2.11 -12.86
C ALA A 99 14.66 -3.19 -13.03
N LEU A 100 13.80 -3.38 -12.03
CA LEU A 100 12.67 -4.31 -12.09
C LEU A 100 11.68 -3.94 -13.20
N GLU A 101 11.30 -2.67 -13.29
CA GLU A 101 10.47 -2.09 -14.37
C GLU A 101 11.05 -2.22 -15.78
N ARG A 102 12.36 -2.47 -15.91
CA ARG A 102 13.03 -2.67 -17.20
C ARG A 102 13.45 -4.11 -17.46
N SER A 103 13.27 -4.96 -16.47
CA SER A 103 13.54 -6.39 -16.57
C SER A 103 12.44 -7.07 -17.41
N PRO A 104 12.65 -8.34 -17.81
CA PRO A 104 11.63 -9.13 -18.49
C PRO A 104 10.54 -9.66 -17.52
N ALA A 105 10.57 -9.26 -16.25
CA ALA A 105 9.55 -9.61 -15.26
C ALA A 105 8.15 -9.24 -15.75
N ASP A 106 7.25 -10.19 -15.59
CA ASP A 106 5.84 -10.02 -15.93
C ASP A 106 5.16 -9.08 -14.93
N ARG A 107 4.25 -8.24 -15.42
CA ARG A 107 3.65 -7.17 -14.61
C ARG A 107 2.36 -6.61 -15.18
N LEU A 108 1.54 -6.07 -14.29
CA LEU A 108 0.46 -5.16 -14.66
C LEU A 108 0.99 -3.72 -14.66
N ALA A 109 1.00 -3.09 -15.83
CA ALA A 109 1.63 -1.78 -16.03
C ALA A 109 0.64 -0.59 -15.95
N PHE A 110 -0.67 -0.84 -16.05
CA PHE A 110 -1.74 0.17 -16.02
C PHE A 110 -1.49 1.37 -16.96
N ALA A 111 -1.03 1.11 -18.18
CA ALA A 111 -0.75 2.15 -19.16
C ALA A 111 -2.05 2.84 -19.64
N ASP A 112 -3.13 2.06 -19.75
CA ASP A 112 -4.41 2.49 -20.31
C ASP A 112 -5.38 3.05 -19.24
N ARG A 113 -4.91 3.22 -18.00
CA ARG A 113 -5.68 3.77 -16.87
C ARG A 113 -6.93 2.95 -16.49
N GLU A 114 -6.93 1.65 -16.77
CA GLU A 114 -7.97 0.71 -16.32
C GLU A 114 -7.86 0.38 -14.81
N ASP A 115 -6.87 0.94 -14.11
CA ASP A 115 -6.74 0.82 -12.67
C ASP A 115 -7.87 1.51 -11.90
N ILE A 116 -8.01 1.17 -10.61
CA ILE A 116 -9.03 1.70 -9.70
C ILE A 116 -9.01 3.23 -9.53
N PHE A 117 -7.95 3.90 -10.01
CA PHE A 117 -7.82 5.35 -9.99
C PHE A 117 -8.09 6.01 -11.35
N GLY A 118 -8.44 5.24 -12.38
CA GLY A 118 -8.65 5.68 -13.76
C GLY A 118 -9.69 6.79 -13.90
N ASP A 119 -10.76 6.72 -13.11
CA ASP A 119 -11.88 7.67 -13.13
C ASP A 119 -11.71 8.85 -12.15
N LEU A 120 -10.57 8.93 -11.45
CA LEU A 120 -10.30 10.08 -10.58
C LEU A 120 -10.08 11.34 -11.40
N SER A 121 -10.83 12.39 -11.10
CA SER A 121 -10.55 13.73 -11.58
C SER A 121 -9.31 14.34 -10.88
N VAL A 122 -8.67 15.30 -11.55
CA VAL A 122 -7.52 16.05 -11.01
C VAL A 122 -7.83 16.77 -9.68
N TRP A 123 -9.11 17.08 -9.42
CA TRP A 123 -9.56 17.66 -8.16
C TRP A 123 -9.63 16.64 -7.03
N GLN A 124 -9.94 15.38 -7.38
CA GLN A 124 -9.96 14.27 -6.43
C GLN A 124 -8.53 13.92 -6.00
N SER A 125 -7.61 13.73 -6.94
CA SER A 125 -6.19 13.55 -6.65
C SER A 125 -5.37 13.88 -7.89
N LEU A 126 -4.63 14.99 -7.89
CA LEU A 126 -3.82 15.41 -9.05
C LEU A 126 -2.79 14.34 -9.42
N ILE A 127 -2.13 13.76 -8.44
CA ILE A 127 -1.07 12.78 -8.68
C ILE A 127 -1.68 11.47 -9.16
N LEU A 128 -2.75 10.95 -8.54
CA LEU A 128 -3.35 9.69 -8.99
C LEU A 128 -4.04 9.83 -10.34
N ALA A 129 -4.77 10.92 -10.57
CA ALA A 129 -5.46 11.17 -11.83
C ALA A 129 -4.49 11.28 -13.03
N VAL A 130 -3.30 11.85 -12.81
CA VAL A 130 -2.37 12.18 -13.89
C VAL A 130 -1.19 11.19 -14.00
N ALA A 131 -0.62 10.76 -12.88
CA ALA A 131 0.52 9.85 -12.85
C ALA A 131 0.10 8.38 -12.78
N GLY A 132 -1.09 8.07 -12.25
CA GLY A 132 -1.54 6.69 -12.06
C GLY A 132 -0.70 5.86 -11.10
N PRO A 133 -1.07 4.58 -10.87
CA PRO A 133 -0.36 3.72 -9.95
C PRO A 133 0.96 3.24 -10.55
N CYS A 134 1.87 2.75 -9.71
CA CYS A 134 3.05 2.02 -10.14
C CYS A 134 2.68 0.61 -10.66
N SER A 135 3.63 -0.13 -11.22
CA SER A 135 3.32 -1.48 -11.70
C SER A 135 3.15 -2.47 -10.56
N THR A 136 2.32 -3.47 -10.80
CA THR A 136 2.12 -4.60 -9.90
C THR A 136 2.85 -5.83 -10.45
N PHE A 137 3.60 -6.48 -9.57
CA PHE A 137 4.34 -7.71 -9.82
C PHE A 137 3.80 -8.82 -8.90
N GLU A 138 4.04 -10.07 -9.30
CA GLU A 138 3.93 -11.21 -8.40
C GLU A 138 5.34 -11.59 -7.95
N VAL A 139 5.59 -11.59 -6.64
CA VAL A 139 6.89 -11.94 -6.05
C VAL A 139 6.66 -12.80 -4.83
N ASP A 140 7.18 -14.02 -4.86
CA ASP A 140 6.92 -15.03 -3.82
C ASP A 140 5.41 -15.25 -3.60
N GLN A 141 4.66 -15.36 -4.70
CA GLN A 141 3.21 -15.54 -4.73
C GLN A 141 2.40 -14.39 -4.11
N ILE A 142 3.05 -13.27 -3.78
CA ILE A 142 2.41 -12.05 -3.26
C ILE A 142 2.33 -11.00 -4.36
N ARG A 143 1.15 -10.39 -4.53
CA ARG A 143 0.96 -9.25 -5.44
C ARG A 143 1.46 -7.98 -4.75
N THR A 144 2.54 -7.41 -5.25
CA THR A 144 3.13 -6.18 -4.70
C THR A 144 3.36 -5.12 -5.77
N GLY A 145 3.10 -3.86 -5.42
CA GLY A 145 3.51 -2.73 -6.23
C GLY A 145 5.03 -2.50 -6.19
N SER A 146 5.58 -1.94 -7.26
CA SER A 146 7.00 -1.56 -7.32
C SER A 146 7.40 -0.50 -6.27
N ASP A 147 6.44 0.32 -5.85
CA ASP A 147 6.58 1.33 -4.81
C ASP A 147 6.94 0.74 -3.44
N LYS A 148 6.44 -0.45 -3.11
CA LYS A 148 6.77 -1.12 -1.84
C LYS A 148 8.26 -1.43 -1.70
N PHE A 149 8.94 -1.71 -2.81
CA PHE A 149 10.40 -1.84 -2.81
C PHE A 149 11.11 -0.50 -2.58
N ASP A 150 10.56 0.60 -3.10
CA ASP A 150 11.07 1.95 -2.84
C ASP A 150 10.92 2.32 -1.36
N HIS A 151 9.79 1.94 -0.75
CA HIS A 151 9.53 2.07 0.68
C HIS A 151 10.54 1.27 1.52
N PHE A 152 10.71 -0.02 1.22
CA PHE A 152 11.66 -0.88 1.91
C PHE A 152 13.10 -0.33 1.83
N LEU A 153 13.56 0.00 0.62
CA LEU A 153 14.96 0.37 0.39
C LEU A 153 15.26 1.82 0.81
N GLY A 154 14.33 2.75 0.56
CA GLY A 154 14.51 4.18 0.79
C GLY A 154 14.00 4.63 2.17
N LEU A 155 12.71 4.44 2.43
CA LEU A 155 12.10 4.85 3.70
C LEU A 155 12.53 3.95 4.85
N GLY A 156 12.76 2.64 4.64
CA GLY A 156 13.37 1.76 5.64
C GLY A 156 14.74 2.26 6.12
N TYR A 157 15.59 2.76 5.21
CA TYR A 157 16.86 3.40 5.59
C TYR A 157 16.65 4.65 6.42
N THR A 158 15.63 5.44 6.06
CA THR A 158 15.27 6.67 6.78
C THR A 158 14.77 6.34 8.19
N TYR A 159 13.95 5.31 8.35
CA TYR A 159 13.48 4.80 9.64
C TYR A 159 14.67 4.38 10.52
N TRP A 160 15.60 3.61 9.97
CA TRP A 160 16.80 3.18 10.69
C TRP A 160 17.67 4.36 11.13
N ARG A 161 17.83 5.40 10.30
CA ARG A 161 18.56 6.61 10.69
C ARG A 161 17.84 7.42 11.77
N LEU A 162 16.53 7.61 11.63
CA LEU A 162 15.73 8.42 12.55
C LEU A 162 15.64 7.78 13.95
N SER A 163 15.59 6.45 14.00
CA SER A 163 15.66 5.65 15.23
C SER A 163 17.05 5.61 15.87
N ARG A 164 17.99 6.49 15.47
CA ARG A 164 19.38 6.52 15.98
C ARG A 164 20.09 5.17 15.74
N ALA A 165 20.06 4.71 14.48
CA ALA A 165 20.64 3.43 14.07
C ALA A 165 19.99 2.22 14.77
N GLY A 166 18.66 2.24 14.92
CA GLY A 166 17.90 1.12 15.49
C GLY A 166 17.62 1.19 17.00
N GLN A 167 18.16 2.18 17.72
CA GLN A 167 18.02 2.31 19.18
C GLN A 167 16.63 2.79 19.64
N ASP A 168 15.87 3.47 18.78
CA ASP A 168 14.56 4.06 19.10
C ASP A 168 13.53 3.70 17.98
N PRO A 169 13.06 2.45 17.92
CA PRO A 169 12.12 2.00 16.90
C PRO A 169 10.82 2.80 16.89
N ASP A 170 10.32 3.22 18.05
CA ASP A 170 9.06 3.97 18.13
C ASP A 170 9.15 5.34 17.47
N ARG A 171 10.34 5.97 17.46
CA ARG A 171 10.55 7.20 16.69
C ARG A 171 10.41 6.98 15.19
N ALA A 172 10.87 5.85 14.67
CA ALA A 172 10.68 5.49 13.27
C ALA A 172 9.20 5.23 12.95
N LYS A 173 8.49 4.47 13.79
CA LYS A 173 7.06 4.18 13.63
C LYS A 173 6.19 5.45 13.67
N ARG A 174 6.45 6.34 14.64
CA ARG A 174 5.75 7.64 14.74
C ARG A 174 6.02 8.51 13.52
N TYR A 175 7.25 8.49 12.99
CA TYR A 175 7.59 9.18 11.75
C TYR A 175 6.76 8.64 10.59
N GLY A 176 6.68 7.31 10.44
CA GLY A 176 5.85 6.64 9.44
C GLY A 176 4.39 7.06 9.47
N VAL A 177 3.75 6.93 10.62
CA VAL A 177 2.35 7.35 10.80
C VAL A 177 2.19 8.84 10.49
N ALA A 178 3.14 9.68 10.90
CA ALA A 178 3.08 11.11 10.61
C ALA A 178 3.23 11.43 9.12
N THR A 179 4.13 10.75 8.39
CA THR A 179 4.34 10.99 6.95
C THR A 179 3.15 10.53 6.11
N GLU A 180 2.57 9.38 6.43
CA GLU A 180 1.35 8.86 5.79
C GLU A 180 0.15 9.79 6.06
N ARG A 181 0.02 10.31 7.29
CA ARG A 181 -1.04 11.26 7.64
C ARG A 181 -0.86 12.65 7.04
N SER A 182 0.31 12.98 6.49
CA SER A 182 0.61 14.34 6.07
C SER A 182 1.07 14.39 4.61
N PHE A 183 2.35 14.70 4.38
CA PHE A 183 2.86 15.18 3.10
C PHE A 183 2.93 14.10 2.01
N PHE A 184 3.05 12.82 2.37
CA PHE A 184 3.23 11.72 1.40
C PHE A 184 1.95 10.93 1.10
N GLY A 185 1.04 10.81 2.07
CA GLY A 185 -0.27 10.19 1.86
C GLY A 185 -1.36 11.24 1.65
N LEU A 186 -1.87 11.83 2.73
CA LEU A 186 -3.10 12.65 2.66
C LEU A 186 -3.02 13.95 1.83
N LEU A 187 -1.84 14.54 1.61
CA LEU A 187 -1.69 15.77 0.83
C LEU A 187 -1.49 15.53 -0.67
N THR A 188 -0.93 14.39 -1.06
CA THR A 188 -0.48 14.07 -2.42
C THR A 188 -1.38 13.04 -3.10
N SER A 189 -1.39 11.80 -2.59
CA SER A 189 -2.24 10.71 -3.11
C SER A 189 -3.62 10.69 -2.47
N LYS A 190 -3.78 11.33 -1.30
CA LYS A 190 -4.96 11.32 -0.44
C LYS A 190 -5.33 9.91 0.07
N THR A 191 -4.33 9.09 0.26
CA THR A 191 -4.42 7.73 0.81
C THR A 191 -3.55 7.62 2.08
N PHE A 192 -3.80 6.61 2.90
CA PHE A 192 -2.93 6.20 4.00
C PHE A 192 -2.67 4.72 3.76
N SER A 193 -1.48 4.34 3.32
CA SER A 193 -1.19 2.95 2.96
C SER A 193 -0.61 2.18 4.14
N TRP A 194 -1.33 1.15 4.58
CA TRP A 194 -0.84 0.24 5.60
C TRP A 194 0.26 -0.67 5.07
N ALA A 195 0.22 -0.97 3.77
CA ALA A 195 1.25 -1.76 3.10
C ALA A 195 2.57 -0.97 2.97
N ASP A 196 2.50 0.34 2.78
CA ASP A 196 3.68 1.21 2.84
C ASP A 196 4.34 1.22 4.22
N LEU A 197 3.54 1.33 5.29
CA LEU A 197 4.06 1.23 6.65
C LEU A 197 4.71 -0.12 6.93
N ARG A 198 4.13 -1.20 6.41
CA ARG A 198 4.70 -2.54 6.51
C ARG A 198 6.05 -2.63 5.79
N ALA A 199 6.10 -2.23 4.51
CA ALA A 199 7.33 -2.26 3.73
C ALA A 199 8.43 -1.37 4.33
N ASN A 200 8.06 -0.20 4.87
CA ASN A 200 8.98 0.68 5.60
C ASN A 200 9.58 0.00 6.83
N TRP A 201 8.76 -0.71 7.60
CA TRP A 201 9.19 -1.41 8.80
C TRP A 201 10.09 -2.61 8.47
N ASP A 202 9.75 -3.40 7.46
CA ASP A 202 10.59 -4.50 6.99
C ASP A 202 11.94 -3.97 6.50
N GLY A 203 11.93 -2.84 5.79
CA GLY A 203 13.15 -2.14 5.40
C GLY A 203 13.97 -1.67 6.59
N TYR A 204 13.32 -1.14 7.63
CA TYR A 204 13.98 -0.79 8.89
C TYR A 204 14.68 -1.99 9.52
N LEU A 205 14.00 -3.14 9.63
CA LEU A 205 14.56 -4.38 10.17
C LEU A 205 15.74 -4.87 9.33
N PHE A 206 15.63 -4.79 8.00
CA PHE A 206 16.75 -5.10 7.09
C PHE A 206 17.99 -4.25 7.38
N TYR A 207 17.84 -2.93 7.49
CA TYR A 207 18.98 -2.05 7.78
C TYR A 207 19.50 -2.23 9.21
N GLN A 208 18.62 -2.50 10.18
CA GLN A 208 19.01 -2.76 11.56
C GLN A 208 19.82 -4.05 11.70
N GLY A 209 19.42 -5.11 10.99
CA GLY A 209 20.06 -6.43 11.01
C GLY A 209 21.27 -6.59 10.09
N LEU A 210 21.81 -5.52 9.51
CA LEU A 210 23.06 -5.65 8.75
C LEU A 210 24.21 -6.04 9.69
N LEU A 211 25.01 -7.04 9.27
CA LEU A 211 26.14 -7.58 10.04
C LEU A 211 25.75 -8.36 11.31
N SER A 212 24.46 -8.63 11.55
CA SER A 212 24.05 -9.60 12.56
C SER A 212 24.15 -11.04 12.04
N ASP A 213 24.03 -12.02 12.93
CA ASP A 213 24.10 -13.45 12.59
C ASP A 213 23.02 -13.87 11.57
N ASP A 214 21.84 -13.24 11.64
CA ASP A 214 20.74 -13.49 10.72
C ASP A 214 20.90 -12.75 9.38
N SER A 215 21.98 -11.99 9.19
CA SER A 215 22.21 -11.19 7.98
C SER A 215 22.77 -12.04 6.83
N THR A 216 22.57 -11.56 5.60
CA THR A 216 23.26 -12.13 4.42
C THR A 216 24.68 -11.60 4.26
N LEU A 217 25.06 -10.61 5.08
CA LEU A 217 26.34 -9.92 5.08
C LEU A 217 26.96 -9.98 6.48
N THR A 218 28.24 -10.32 6.58
CA THR A 218 29.00 -10.32 7.85
C THR A 218 30.34 -9.61 7.69
N LEU A 219 31.12 -9.53 8.77
CA LEU A 219 32.53 -9.17 8.73
C LEU A 219 33.39 -10.43 8.68
N ASP A 220 34.30 -10.51 7.71
CA ASP A 220 35.31 -11.57 7.68
C ASP A 220 36.41 -11.35 8.73
N ALA A 221 37.35 -12.29 8.83
CA ALA A 221 38.49 -12.20 9.76
C ALA A 221 39.40 -10.98 9.53
N GLY A 222 39.36 -10.38 8.34
CA GLY A 222 40.07 -9.15 7.99
C GLY A 222 39.28 -7.88 8.28
N GLY A 223 38.05 -7.99 8.81
CA GLY A 223 37.16 -6.85 9.06
C GLY A 223 36.48 -6.31 7.81
N CYS A 224 36.55 -7.02 6.68
CA CYS A 224 35.84 -6.66 5.45
C CYS A 224 34.41 -7.17 5.48
N VAL A 225 33.48 -6.43 4.87
CA VAL A 225 32.12 -6.93 4.63
C VAL A 225 32.19 -8.04 3.59
N ALA A 226 31.62 -9.20 3.91
CA ALA A 226 31.53 -10.37 3.06
C ALA A 226 30.08 -10.87 2.98
N ARG A 227 29.69 -11.43 1.84
CA ARG A 227 28.40 -12.10 1.66
C ARG A 227 28.51 -13.54 2.15
N VAL A 228 27.60 -13.95 3.04
CA VAL A 228 27.56 -15.31 3.61
C VAL A 228 26.35 -16.12 3.17
N ALA A 229 25.34 -15.46 2.60
CA ALA A 229 24.16 -16.08 2.03
C ALA A 229 23.63 -15.25 0.85
N PRO A 230 22.88 -15.85 -0.09
CA PRO A 230 22.14 -15.08 -1.08
C PRO A 230 21.07 -14.23 -0.41
N PHE A 231 20.80 -13.04 -0.97
CA PHE A 231 19.63 -12.26 -0.60
C PHE A 231 18.41 -12.85 -1.29
N SER A 232 17.29 -12.94 -0.57
CA SER A 232 16.00 -13.24 -1.18
C SER A 232 14.89 -12.34 -0.66
N TRP A 233 14.06 -11.84 -1.57
CA TRP A 233 12.86 -11.06 -1.25
C TRP A 233 11.78 -11.87 -0.53
N ALA A 234 11.75 -13.20 -0.70
CA ALA A 234 10.85 -14.11 0.00
C ALA A 234 10.97 -14.04 1.54
N ARG A 235 12.09 -13.51 2.05
CA ARG A 235 12.27 -13.27 3.49
C ARG A 235 11.49 -12.06 4.01
N TRP A 236 11.13 -11.13 3.14
CA TRP A 236 10.63 -9.80 3.50
C TRP A 236 9.20 -9.58 3.04
N ILE A 237 8.85 -10.11 1.87
CA ILE A 237 7.54 -9.91 1.28
C ILE A 237 6.56 -10.89 1.92
N ASP A 238 5.41 -10.36 2.32
CA ASP A 238 4.31 -11.15 2.84
C ASP A 238 2.96 -10.48 2.49
N PRO A 239 1.81 -11.07 2.88
CA PRO A 239 0.50 -10.49 2.59
C PRO A 239 0.30 -9.05 3.06
N GLY A 240 1.13 -8.54 3.98
CA GLY A 240 1.13 -7.15 4.40
C GLY A 240 1.60 -6.16 3.32
N TRP A 241 2.25 -6.61 2.24
CA TRP A 241 2.68 -5.76 1.12
C TRP A 241 1.59 -5.61 0.03
N ASP A 242 0.59 -6.47 0.05
CA ASP A 242 -0.50 -6.50 -0.92
C ASP A 242 -1.65 -5.58 -0.48
N GLU A 243 -1.96 -4.51 -1.19
CA GLU A 243 -3.02 -3.56 -0.81
C GLU A 243 -4.44 -4.10 -1.00
N VAL A 244 -4.64 -5.28 -1.60
CA VAL A 244 -5.94 -5.97 -1.53
C VAL A 244 -6.10 -6.66 -0.18
N LEU A 245 -5.01 -7.18 0.39
CA LEU A 245 -4.98 -7.90 1.67
C LEU A 245 -4.68 -6.99 2.85
N ASN A 246 -3.91 -5.92 2.64
CA ASN A 246 -3.55 -4.87 3.60
C ASN A 246 -4.04 -3.50 3.11
N PRO A 247 -5.35 -3.29 3.03
CA PRO A 247 -5.91 -2.21 2.24
C PRO A 247 -5.65 -0.82 2.80
N PRO A 248 -5.43 0.18 1.93
CA PRO A 248 -5.21 1.55 2.33
C PRO A 248 -6.49 2.15 2.94
N THR A 249 -6.33 3.28 3.63
CA THR A 249 -7.46 4.11 4.02
C THR A 249 -7.50 5.37 3.17
N PHE A 250 -8.54 5.50 2.35
CA PHE A 250 -8.73 6.67 1.49
C PHE A 250 -9.36 7.85 2.25
N THR A 251 -9.07 9.06 1.80
CA THR A 251 -9.96 10.20 2.11
C THR A 251 -11.32 9.96 1.47
N ARG A 252 -12.39 10.53 2.06
CA ARG A 252 -13.77 10.43 1.52
C ARG A 252 -13.88 10.81 0.03
N LEU A 253 -13.02 11.70 -0.46
CA LEU A 253 -13.07 12.17 -1.84
C LEU A 253 -12.51 11.14 -2.83
N VAL A 254 -11.39 10.51 -2.48
CA VAL A 254 -10.80 9.41 -3.26
C VAL A 254 -11.67 8.17 -3.12
N GLU A 255 -12.11 7.84 -1.90
CA GLU A 255 -12.98 6.69 -1.62
C GLU A 255 -14.24 6.70 -2.50
N ARG A 256 -14.91 7.85 -2.63
CA ARG A 256 -16.07 7.99 -3.53
C ARG A 256 -15.73 7.72 -5.00
N GLY A 257 -14.58 8.18 -5.45
CA GLY A 257 -14.14 7.96 -6.84
C GLY A 257 -13.82 6.49 -7.09
N VAL A 258 -13.09 5.86 -6.18
CA VAL A 258 -12.78 4.42 -6.22
C VAL A 258 -14.08 3.61 -6.19
N ILE A 259 -15.00 3.87 -5.26
CA ILE A 259 -16.28 3.15 -5.19
C ILE A 259 -17.08 3.31 -6.49
N ALA A 260 -17.17 4.54 -7.04
CA ALA A 260 -17.88 4.76 -8.31
C ALA A 260 -17.25 3.98 -9.47
N HIS A 261 -15.91 3.90 -9.53
CA HIS A 261 -15.19 3.09 -10.51
C HIS A 261 -15.51 1.60 -10.32
N LEU A 262 -15.43 1.08 -9.09
CA LEU A 262 -15.73 -0.32 -8.79
C LEU A 262 -17.19 -0.70 -9.09
N GLU A 263 -18.13 0.22 -8.86
CA GLU A 263 -19.55 0.04 -9.20
C GLU A 263 -19.76 0.00 -10.73
N ALA A 264 -19.07 0.87 -11.48
CA ALA A 264 -19.13 0.89 -12.94
C ALA A 264 -18.57 -0.39 -13.58
N HIS A 265 -17.58 -1.03 -12.93
CA HIS A 265 -16.91 -2.25 -13.40
C HIS A 265 -17.30 -3.49 -12.58
N ARG A 266 -18.44 -3.44 -11.89
CA ARG A 266 -18.87 -4.46 -10.91
C ARG A 266 -18.87 -5.88 -11.49
N ASP A 267 -19.45 -6.08 -12.67
CA ASP A 267 -19.66 -7.42 -13.21
C ASP A 267 -18.33 -8.11 -13.55
N GLU A 268 -17.40 -7.37 -14.15
CA GLU A 268 -16.04 -7.84 -14.44
C GLU A 268 -15.26 -8.13 -13.13
N LEU A 269 -15.29 -7.17 -12.21
CA LEU A 269 -14.62 -7.28 -10.91
C LEU A 269 -15.11 -8.49 -10.11
N CYS A 270 -16.43 -8.70 -10.04
CA CYS A 270 -17.00 -9.80 -9.26
C CYS A 270 -16.78 -11.15 -9.94
N ALA A 271 -16.77 -11.20 -11.28
CA ALA A 271 -16.36 -12.41 -12.01
C ALA A 271 -14.88 -12.74 -11.78
N SER A 272 -14.00 -11.72 -11.79
CA SER A 272 -12.58 -11.86 -11.45
C SER A 272 -12.39 -12.36 -10.01
N ARG A 273 -13.07 -11.73 -9.04
CA ARG A 273 -13.01 -12.10 -7.62
C ARG A 273 -13.30 -13.58 -7.38
N ALA A 274 -14.32 -14.12 -8.03
CA ALA A 274 -14.66 -15.53 -7.89
C ALA A 274 -13.52 -16.49 -8.27
N ARG A 275 -12.54 -16.03 -9.07
CA ARG A 275 -11.36 -16.81 -9.46
C ARG A 275 -10.22 -16.73 -8.45
N TRP A 276 -9.94 -15.55 -7.88
CA TRP A 276 -8.76 -15.33 -7.02
C TRP A 276 -9.06 -15.32 -5.51
N ASP A 277 -10.33 -15.17 -5.11
CA ASP A 277 -10.77 -15.22 -3.70
C ASP A 277 -12.06 -16.05 -3.54
N PRO A 278 -12.06 -17.34 -3.92
CA PRO A 278 -13.29 -18.15 -3.95
C PRO A 278 -13.86 -18.47 -2.56
N VAL A 279 -13.06 -18.38 -1.51
CA VAL A 279 -13.45 -18.78 -0.14
C VAL A 279 -13.32 -17.66 0.90
N GLY A 280 -13.13 -16.40 0.47
CA GLY A 280 -12.94 -15.27 1.39
C GLY A 280 -11.63 -15.34 2.17
N LEU A 281 -10.57 -15.87 1.54
CA LEU A 281 -9.22 -15.85 2.10
C LEU A 281 -8.78 -14.42 2.37
N ARG A 282 -9.22 -13.48 1.53
CA ARG A 282 -8.97 -12.07 1.73
C ARG A 282 -9.46 -11.59 3.10
N GLU A 283 -10.71 -11.84 3.46
CA GLU A 283 -11.27 -11.39 4.73
C GLU A 283 -10.58 -12.06 5.93
N ALA A 284 -10.20 -13.35 5.79
CA ALA A 284 -9.41 -14.04 6.79
C ALA A 284 -8.02 -13.40 6.99
N VAL A 285 -7.34 -13.07 5.88
CA VAL A 285 -6.04 -12.39 5.91
C VAL A 285 -6.18 -10.99 6.50
N ILE A 286 -7.16 -10.18 6.06
CA ILE A 286 -7.41 -8.84 6.61
C ILE A 286 -7.66 -8.91 8.12
N GLY A 287 -8.49 -9.85 8.57
CA GLY A 287 -8.78 -10.05 10.00
C GLY A 287 -7.57 -10.53 10.81
N SER A 288 -6.59 -11.19 10.17
CA SER A 288 -5.32 -11.55 10.81
C SER A 288 -4.31 -10.40 10.84
N LEU A 289 -4.42 -9.46 9.89
CA LEU A 289 -3.60 -8.26 9.78
C LEU A 289 -4.14 -7.17 10.71
N GLU A 290 -4.26 -7.47 12.01
CA GLU A 290 -4.46 -6.41 12.99
C GLU A 290 -3.18 -5.55 13.00
N PRO A 291 -3.27 -4.20 12.88
CA PRO A 291 -2.10 -3.35 13.03
C PRO A 291 -1.59 -3.47 14.47
N GLY A 292 -0.64 -4.38 14.66
CA GLY A 292 0.00 -4.60 15.92
C GLY A 292 0.90 -3.41 16.30
N PRO A 293 1.22 -3.25 17.59
CA PRO A 293 2.20 -2.26 18.05
C PRO A 293 3.61 -2.47 17.46
N GLU A 294 3.83 -3.60 16.77
CA GLU A 294 5.10 -4.00 16.21
C GLU A 294 5.61 -3.03 15.14
N TRP A 295 4.76 -2.49 14.27
CA TRP A 295 5.17 -1.59 13.17
C TRP A 295 4.38 -0.28 13.08
N VAL A 296 3.38 -0.07 13.96
CA VAL A 296 2.57 1.15 14.02
C VAL A 296 2.53 1.72 15.43
N VAL A 297 2.82 3.02 15.58
CA VAL A 297 2.69 3.75 16.84
C VAL A 297 2.07 5.13 16.59
N GLY A 298 1.04 5.45 17.37
CA GLY A 298 0.37 6.76 17.35
C GLY A 298 -1.03 6.71 16.74
N PRO A 299 -1.66 7.89 16.54
CA PRO A 299 -3.02 7.97 16.04
C PRO A 299 -3.06 7.58 14.56
N THR A 300 -3.82 6.55 14.21
CA THR A 300 -4.07 6.13 12.83
C THR A 300 -5.54 6.34 12.45
N PRO A 301 -5.89 6.42 11.16
CA PRO A 301 -7.27 6.24 10.76
C PRO A 301 -7.72 4.82 11.13
N GLY A 302 -9.03 4.63 11.36
CA GLY A 302 -9.54 3.27 11.57
C GLY A 302 -9.38 2.44 10.30
N ARG A 303 -8.84 1.23 10.43
CA ARG A 303 -8.72 0.28 9.34
C ARG A 303 -10.12 -0.14 8.88
N ARG A 304 -10.42 0.06 7.61
CA ARG A 304 -11.67 -0.33 6.96
C ARG A 304 -11.34 -0.94 5.62
N ASP A 305 -12.19 -1.82 5.12
CA ASP A 305 -12.12 -2.27 3.75
C ASP A 305 -12.67 -1.18 2.81
N PRO A 306 -11.82 -0.44 2.07
CA PRO A 306 -12.28 0.62 1.20
C PRO A 306 -12.97 0.08 -0.06
N PHE A 307 -12.72 -1.18 -0.44
CA PHE A 307 -13.24 -1.77 -1.66
C PHE A 307 -14.63 -2.38 -1.48
N GLN A 308 -14.99 -2.72 -0.24
CA GLN A 308 -16.30 -3.27 0.14
C GLN A 308 -16.74 -4.45 -0.75
N LEU A 309 -15.79 -5.27 -1.20
CA LEU A 309 -16.03 -6.29 -2.22
C LEU A 309 -17.11 -7.29 -1.81
N GLY A 310 -17.23 -7.61 -0.51
CA GLY A 310 -18.26 -8.50 0.02
C GLY A 310 -19.67 -7.96 -0.24
N THR A 311 -19.89 -6.67 0.02
CA THR A 311 -21.17 -6.00 -0.25
C THR A 311 -21.37 -5.78 -1.74
N LEU A 312 -20.33 -5.33 -2.44
CA LEU A 312 -20.38 -5.03 -3.87
C LEU A 312 -20.74 -6.27 -4.70
N CYS A 313 -20.10 -7.41 -4.40
CA CYS A 313 -20.30 -8.67 -5.12
C CYS A 313 -21.35 -9.60 -4.51
N ALA A 314 -22.05 -9.18 -3.46
CA ALA A 314 -23.16 -9.94 -2.93
C ALA A 314 -24.23 -10.13 -4.03
N PRO A 315 -24.82 -11.33 -4.17
CA PRO A 315 -25.95 -11.52 -5.06
C PRO A 315 -27.04 -10.52 -4.65
N SER A 316 -27.54 -9.75 -5.61
CA SER A 316 -28.64 -8.83 -5.37
C SER A 316 -29.78 -9.61 -4.73
N ALA A 317 -30.31 -9.13 -3.60
CA ALA A 317 -31.49 -9.74 -3.01
C ALA A 317 -32.53 -9.92 -4.13
N PRO A 318 -33.12 -11.12 -4.30
CA PRO A 318 -34.12 -11.31 -5.34
C PRO A 318 -35.14 -10.20 -5.20
N ALA A 319 -35.34 -9.43 -6.27
CA ALA A 319 -36.34 -8.38 -6.29
C ALA A 319 -37.61 -8.99 -5.72
N LEU A 320 -38.08 -8.48 -4.57
CA LEU A 320 -39.34 -8.90 -3.96
C LEU A 320 -40.34 -8.93 -5.11
N SER A 321 -40.77 -10.13 -5.50
CA SER A 321 -41.75 -10.29 -6.57
C SER A 321 -42.88 -9.33 -6.24
N PRO A 322 -43.31 -8.47 -7.18
CA PRO A 322 -44.32 -7.46 -6.88
C PRO A 322 -45.47 -8.21 -6.22
N HIS A 323 -45.69 -7.93 -4.93
CA HIS A 323 -46.79 -8.53 -4.21
C HIS A 323 -48.02 -8.31 -5.08
N PRO A 324 -48.79 -9.36 -5.43
CA PRO A 324 -49.99 -9.19 -6.22
C PRO A 324 -50.79 -8.09 -5.54
N LEU A 325 -50.99 -6.98 -6.26
CA LEU A 325 -51.70 -5.82 -5.78
C LEU A 325 -52.97 -6.34 -5.12
N ARG A 326 -53.06 -6.21 -3.78
CA ARG A 326 -54.31 -6.49 -3.08
C ARG A 326 -55.38 -5.67 -3.81
N PRO A 327 -56.48 -6.28 -4.27
CA PRO A 327 -57.54 -5.53 -4.92
C PRO A 327 -57.96 -4.44 -3.95
N ARG A 328 -57.89 -3.18 -4.43
CA ARG A 328 -58.42 -2.02 -3.71
C ARG A 328 -59.90 -2.30 -3.44
N LYS A 329 -60.24 -2.73 -2.23
CA LYS A 329 -61.62 -2.69 -1.75
C LYS A 329 -62.05 -1.23 -1.79
N GLU A 330 -63.10 -0.99 -2.56
CA GLU A 330 -63.84 0.26 -2.63
C GLU A 330 -64.19 0.74 -1.21
N ILE A 331 -63.45 1.73 -0.72
CA ILE A 331 -63.90 2.57 0.40
C ILE A 331 -64.61 3.76 -0.24
N ARG A 332 -65.87 3.55 -0.62
CA ARG A 332 -66.83 4.62 -0.88
C ARG A 332 -68.19 4.15 -0.41
N LEU A 333 -68.86 4.99 0.37
CA LEU A 333 -70.25 4.89 0.84
C LEU A 333 -70.55 4.06 2.11
N GLN A 334 -70.02 4.46 3.27
CA GLN A 334 -70.76 4.33 4.55
C GLN A 334 -70.54 5.54 5.49
N ARG A 335 -70.54 6.76 4.94
CA ARG A 335 -70.70 8.02 5.71
C ARG A 335 -71.96 8.76 5.25
N ARG A 336 -73.13 8.12 5.38
CA ARG A 336 -74.44 8.75 5.19
C ARG A 336 -75.58 7.90 5.80
N ALA A 337 -75.46 7.54 7.08
CA ALA A 337 -76.55 6.86 7.82
C ALA A 337 -76.62 7.19 9.33
N GLN A 338 -75.92 8.23 9.80
CA GLN A 338 -75.98 8.67 11.21
C GLN A 338 -76.18 10.19 11.35
N ARG A 339 -77.09 10.75 10.54
CA ARG A 339 -77.70 12.05 10.82
C ARG A 339 -79.19 11.93 10.53
N GLY A 340 -79.99 11.79 11.57
CA GLY A 340 -81.44 11.96 11.48
C GLY A 340 -82.18 11.22 12.58
N ARG A 341 -82.92 11.99 13.40
CA ARG A 341 -83.85 11.62 14.48
C ARG A 341 -83.16 11.43 15.84
N GLY A 342 -83.44 12.20 16.88
CA GLY A 342 -84.48 13.20 17.10
C GLY A 342 -85.02 13.07 18.52
N SER A 343 -84.98 14.19 19.26
CA SER A 343 -85.93 14.63 20.30
C SER A 343 -86.37 13.69 21.44
N GLY A 344 -86.24 14.18 22.67
CA GLY A 344 -87.16 13.83 23.75
C GLY A 344 -86.58 13.94 25.16
N ALA A 345 -86.68 15.13 25.77
CA ALA A 345 -86.74 15.27 27.24
C ALA A 345 -88.08 14.69 27.76
N PRO A 346 -88.27 14.37 29.06
CA PRO A 346 -88.31 15.39 30.12
C PRO A 346 -87.78 14.97 31.52
N LEU A 347 -87.74 15.99 32.39
CA LEU A 347 -87.57 16.03 33.86
C LEU A 347 -88.53 15.08 34.62
N PRO A 348 -88.35 14.78 35.94
CA PRO A 348 -88.30 15.74 37.06
C PRO A 348 -86.90 16.07 37.59
#